data_AF-A0A351MPU2-F1
#
_entry.id   AF-A0A351MPU2-F1
#
_cell.length_a   1.000
_cell.length_b   1.000
_cell.length_c   1.000
_cell.angle_alpha   90.00
_cell.angle_beta   90.00
_cell.angle_gamma   90.00
#
_symmetry.space_group_name_H-M   'P 1'
#
loop_
_entity.id
_entity.type
_entity.pdbx_description
1 polymer ?
#
loop_
_entity_poly.entity_id
_entity_poly.type
_entity_poly.pdbx_seq_one_letter_code
_entity_poly.pdbx_strand_id
1 'polypeptide(L)'
;MPGWTPLGDVDWTWQAEDRDGGLVGEYADESGAWALSGAAWLPPADGEPDDVQLVPPDPTWPDQAATLIAELGAIVPAGLVRRWEHYGSTAVPDLPAKPVLDLLAEVEDEAAARQALVPALCGRAVEYWRQDGAATYVGRWRWGGRRRYHLHVAAVGDPIWAGLTFRDRLRADAALRREYAALKADLAATLGADRERYTLAKGEFVARYSA
;
A
#
# COMPACT_ATOMS: atom_id res chain seq x y z
N MET A 1 24.31 -6.64 15.20
CA MET A 1 22.93 -7.15 15.02
C MET A 1 22.97 -8.12 13.85
N PRO A 2 22.69 -9.42 14.00
CA PRO A 2 22.83 -10.38 12.90
C PRO A 2 21.65 -10.29 11.92
N GLY A 3 21.94 -10.37 10.61
CA GLY A 3 20.93 -10.50 9.54
C GLY A 3 20.77 -9.31 8.58
N TRP A 4 21.53 -8.23 8.75
CA TRP A 4 21.35 -6.97 7.99
C TRP A 4 22.33 -6.91 6.81
N THR A 5 21.83 -6.96 5.58
CA THR A 5 22.63 -6.69 4.38
C THR A 5 22.22 -5.33 3.83
N PRO A 6 23.12 -4.33 3.88
CA PRO A 6 22.87 -3.07 3.20
C PRO A 6 22.56 -3.34 1.72
N LEU A 7 21.66 -2.56 1.12
CA LEU A 7 21.70 -2.34 -0.31
C LEU A 7 23.15 -1.93 -0.63
N GLY A 8 23.71 -2.47 -1.72
CA GLY A 8 25.08 -2.13 -2.14
C GLY A 8 25.21 -0.64 -2.47
N ASP A 9 26.28 -0.25 -3.17
CA ASP A 9 26.39 1.13 -3.64
C ASP A 9 25.23 1.43 -4.60
N VAL A 10 24.29 2.29 -4.17
CA VAL A 10 23.14 2.75 -4.95
C VAL A 10 23.25 4.25 -5.21
N ASP A 11 22.87 4.67 -6.42
CA ASP A 11 22.86 6.07 -6.81
C ASP A 11 21.60 6.76 -6.30
N TRP A 12 21.68 7.32 -5.10
CA TRP A 12 20.60 8.08 -4.47
C TRP A 12 20.29 9.35 -5.27
N THR A 13 19.02 9.51 -5.64
CA THR A 13 18.49 10.79 -6.12
C THR A 13 18.34 11.77 -4.96
N TRP A 14 17.94 11.26 -3.79
CA TRP A 14 18.01 11.95 -2.51
C TRP A 14 17.93 10.92 -1.37
N GLN A 15 18.40 11.30 -0.19
CA GLN A 15 18.42 10.45 0.99
C GLN A 15 18.16 11.25 2.27
N ALA A 16 17.65 10.58 3.29
CA ALA A 16 17.40 11.09 4.63
C ALA A 16 17.61 9.97 5.66
N GLU A 17 17.71 10.34 6.95
CA GLU A 17 17.64 9.38 8.04
C GLU A 17 16.18 9.14 8.43
N ASP A 18 15.80 7.87 8.60
CA ASP A 18 14.55 7.48 9.23
C ASP A 18 14.62 7.68 10.75
N ARG A 19 13.49 7.46 11.41
CA ARG A 19 13.35 7.56 12.87
C ARG A 19 14.29 6.66 13.70
N ASP A 20 14.84 5.60 13.10
CA ASP A 20 15.74 4.65 13.74
C ASP A 20 17.21 4.89 13.33
N GLY A 21 17.50 5.98 12.60
CA GLY A 21 18.84 6.31 12.09
C GLY A 21 19.25 5.48 10.87
N GLY A 22 18.31 4.79 10.23
CA GLY A 22 18.51 4.08 8.97
C GLY A 22 18.44 5.03 7.76
N LEU A 23 19.21 4.75 6.72
CA LEU A 23 19.15 5.53 5.49
C LEU A 23 17.92 5.13 4.65
N VAL A 24 17.14 6.13 4.25
CA VAL A 24 15.95 6.01 3.39
C VAL A 24 15.98 7.10 2.32
N GLY A 25 15.27 6.91 1.22
CA GLY A 25 15.26 7.87 0.12
C GLY A 25 14.86 7.22 -1.19
N GLU A 26 15.08 7.93 -2.29
CA GLU A 26 14.88 7.41 -3.64
C GLU A 26 16.23 7.20 -4.33
N TYR A 27 16.42 6.05 -4.96
CA TYR A 27 17.59 5.75 -5.79
C TYR A 27 17.15 5.22 -7.16
N ALA A 28 18.02 5.37 -8.16
CA ALA A 28 17.81 4.74 -9.46
C ALA A 28 18.47 3.36 -9.46
N ASP A 29 17.74 2.34 -9.88
CA ASP A 29 18.39 1.07 -10.24
C ASP A 29 19.04 1.15 -11.62
N GLU A 30 19.86 0.15 -11.99
CA GLU A 30 20.57 0.10 -13.27
C GLU A 30 19.64 0.13 -14.50
N SER A 31 18.35 -0.16 -14.31
CA SER A 31 17.34 -0.15 -15.38
C SER A 31 16.72 1.23 -15.60
N GLY A 32 16.88 2.16 -14.65
CA GLY A 32 16.25 3.49 -14.67
C GLY A 32 14.71 3.46 -14.65
N ALA A 33 14.10 2.27 -14.55
CA ALA A 33 12.66 2.06 -14.67
C ALA A 33 11.94 2.19 -13.32
N TRP A 34 12.67 2.08 -12.20
CA TRP A 34 12.11 2.12 -10.86
C TRP A 34 12.88 3.08 -9.96
N ALA A 35 12.15 3.97 -9.30
CA ALA A 35 12.62 4.60 -8.07
C ALA A 35 12.21 3.69 -6.91
N LEU A 36 12.90 2.56 -6.73
CA LEU A 36 12.68 1.72 -5.55
C LEU A 36 13.25 2.45 -4.34
N SER A 37 12.47 2.58 -3.28
CA SER A 37 12.74 3.63 -2.28
C SER A 37 12.28 3.19 -0.90
N GLY A 38 13.05 2.36 -0.21
CA GLY A 38 12.62 1.90 1.11
C GLY A 38 13.64 1.06 1.85
N ALA A 39 14.27 1.70 2.83
CA ALA A 39 15.33 1.20 3.71
C ALA A 39 16.57 0.73 2.93
N ALA A 40 17.77 1.13 3.35
CA ALA A 40 19.03 0.69 2.74
C ALA A 40 19.29 -0.82 2.95
N TRP A 41 18.28 -1.71 2.95
CA TRP A 41 18.38 -3.09 3.40
C TRP A 41 17.56 -4.03 2.54
N LEU A 42 18.16 -5.16 2.15
CA LEU A 42 17.45 -6.25 1.48
C LEU A 42 16.53 -6.99 2.47
N PRO A 43 15.33 -7.45 2.06
CA PRO A 43 14.52 -8.31 2.91
C PRO A 43 15.30 -9.59 3.28
N PRO A 44 15.03 -10.20 4.43
CA PRO A 44 15.72 -11.42 4.83
C PRO A 44 15.35 -12.57 3.90
N ALA A 45 16.29 -13.51 3.69
CA ALA A 45 16.13 -14.62 2.76
C ALA A 45 15.00 -15.61 3.16
N ASP A 46 14.58 -15.60 4.42
CA ASP A 46 13.49 -16.39 5.00
C ASP A 46 12.18 -15.59 5.17
N GLY A 47 11.99 -14.53 4.36
CA GLY A 47 10.75 -13.77 4.32
C GLY A 47 9.50 -14.64 4.11
N GLU A 48 8.36 -14.17 4.61
CA GLU A 48 7.11 -14.87 4.39
C GLU A 48 6.65 -14.75 2.94
N PRO A 49 6.01 -15.80 2.37
CA PRO A 49 5.48 -15.75 1.01
C PRO A 49 4.49 -14.59 0.84
N ASP A 50 4.58 -13.90 -0.30
CA ASP A 50 3.71 -12.77 -0.62
C ASP A 50 2.52 -13.18 -1.52
N ASP A 51 2.06 -14.42 -1.38
CA ASP A 51 0.94 -14.98 -2.13
C ASP A 51 -0.38 -14.26 -1.84
N VAL A 52 -1.30 -14.32 -2.78
CA VAL A 52 -2.67 -13.81 -2.64
C VAL A 52 -3.52 -14.86 -1.93
N GLN A 53 -3.77 -14.62 -0.65
CA GLN A 53 -4.68 -15.43 0.16
C GLN A 53 -5.90 -14.61 0.55
N LEU A 54 -7.06 -14.97 -0.01
CA LEU A 54 -8.32 -14.38 0.38
C LEU A 54 -8.83 -15.02 1.68
N VAL A 55 -9.26 -14.18 2.61
CA VAL A 55 -9.90 -14.60 3.85
C VAL A 55 -11.38 -14.20 3.83
N PRO A 56 -12.23 -14.85 4.65
CA PRO A 56 -13.60 -14.39 4.88
C PRO A 56 -13.62 -12.92 5.34
N PRO A 57 -14.72 -12.20 5.08
CA PRO A 57 -14.88 -10.82 5.55
C PRO A 57 -14.73 -10.74 7.08
N ASP A 58 -13.96 -9.76 7.56
CA ASP A 58 -13.82 -9.50 8.99
C ASP A 58 -14.56 -8.20 9.35
N PRO A 59 -15.61 -8.26 10.21
CA PRO A 59 -16.37 -7.08 10.58
C PRO A 59 -15.55 -6.05 11.37
N THR A 60 -14.37 -6.40 11.87
CA THR A 60 -13.50 -5.49 12.62
C THR A 60 -12.56 -4.67 11.74
N TRP A 61 -12.46 -4.93 10.42
CA TRP A 61 -11.59 -4.16 9.53
C TRP A 61 -11.81 -2.64 9.56
N PRO A 62 -13.04 -2.10 9.63
CA PRO A 62 -13.24 -0.65 9.77
C PRO A 62 -12.58 -0.07 11.04
N ASP A 63 -12.70 -0.76 12.18
CA ASP A 63 -12.10 -0.33 13.45
C ASP A 63 -10.58 -0.45 13.42
N GLN A 64 -10.05 -1.52 12.79
CA GLN A 64 -8.62 -1.68 12.56
C GLN A 64 -8.07 -0.55 11.67
N ALA A 65 -8.80 -0.16 10.61
CA ALA A 65 -8.42 0.94 9.74
C ALA A 65 -8.46 2.28 10.46
N ALA A 66 -9.49 2.55 11.25
CA ALA A 66 -9.58 3.77 12.05
C ALA A 66 -8.43 3.87 13.07
N THR A 67 -8.09 2.77 13.74
CA THR A 67 -6.95 2.69 14.66
C THR A 67 -5.64 2.94 13.92
N LEU A 68 -5.44 2.31 12.77
CA LEU A 68 -4.24 2.50 11.96
C LEU A 68 -4.11 3.94 11.42
N ILE A 69 -5.21 4.56 11.00
CA ILE A 69 -5.23 5.98 10.60
C ILE A 69 -4.78 6.87 11.76
N ALA A 70 -5.24 6.59 12.99
CA ALA A 70 -4.80 7.34 14.17
C ALA A 70 -3.31 7.11 14.49
N GLU A 71 -2.82 5.87 14.39
CA GLU A 71 -1.40 5.53 14.55
C GLU A 71 -0.52 6.29 13.54
N LEU A 72 -0.90 6.27 12.26
CA LEU A 72 -0.17 6.97 11.19
C LEU A 72 -0.27 8.49 11.35
N GLY A 73 -1.45 9.00 11.70
CA GLY A 73 -1.69 10.42 11.96
C GLY A 73 -0.85 11.00 13.09
N ALA A 74 -0.45 10.17 14.07
CA ALA A 74 0.45 10.58 15.15
C ALA A 74 1.94 10.66 14.72
N ILE A 75 2.31 10.01 13.62
CA ILE A 75 3.69 9.95 13.11
C ILE A 75 3.91 11.02 12.04
N VAL A 76 2.93 11.24 11.17
CA VAL A 76 3.04 12.19 10.06
C VAL A 76 3.03 13.65 10.54
N PRO A 77 3.75 14.56 9.86
CA PRO A 77 3.74 15.97 10.23
C PRO A 77 2.33 16.58 10.25
N ALA A 78 2.03 17.34 11.30
CA ALA A 78 0.73 17.97 11.47
C ALA A 78 0.39 18.88 10.29
N GLY A 79 -0.84 18.75 9.78
CA GLY A 79 -1.35 19.53 8.65
C GLY A 79 -0.89 19.05 7.27
N LEU A 80 -0.04 18.02 7.19
CA LEU A 80 0.41 17.49 5.90
C LEU A 80 -0.70 16.74 5.17
N VAL A 81 -1.41 15.87 5.90
CA VAL A 81 -2.55 15.11 5.36
C VAL A 81 -3.85 15.81 5.71
N ARG A 82 -4.66 16.10 4.69
CA ARG A 82 -5.94 16.81 4.80
C ARG A 82 -7.11 15.88 5.07
N ARG A 83 -7.03 14.66 4.52
CA ARG A 83 -8.11 13.67 4.59
C ARG A 83 -7.52 12.27 4.59
N TRP A 84 -8.12 11.41 5.40
CA TRP A 84 -7.83 9.98 5.43
C TRP A 84 -9.07 9.20 5.05
N GLU A 85 -8.90 8.15 4.26
CA GLU A 85 -9.99 7.25 3.87
C GLU A 85 -9.55 5.80 3.99
N HIS A 86 -10.43 4.96 4.51
CA HIS A 86 -10.33 3.52 4.35
C HIS A 86 -10.99 3.11 3.03
N TYR A 87 -10.23 2.46 2.15
CA TYR A 87 -10.73 2.02 0.85
C TYR A 87 -10.28 0.59 0.53
N GLY A 88 -10.44 0.18 -0.73
CA GLY A 88 -10.15 -1.19 -1.16
C GLY A 88 -11.17 -2.20 -0.64
N SER A 89 -10.83 -3.49 -0.75
CA SER A 89 -11.79 -4.56 -0.44
C SER A 89 -12.11 -4.68 1.05
N THR A 90 -11.17 -4.37 1.94
CA THR A 90 -11.37 -4.46 3.40
C THR A 90 -12.30 -3.37 3.93
N ALA A 91 -12.55 -2.31 3.13
CA ALA A 91 -13.54 -1.29 3.44
C ALA A 91 -14.98 -1.69 3.04
N VAL A 92 -15.18 -2.83 2.38
CA VAL A 92 -16.50 -3.27 1.92
C VAL A 92 -17.00 -4.41 2.81
N PRO A 93 -18.11 -4.25 3.54
CA PRO A 93 -18.70 -5.33 4.33
C PRO A 93 -19.04 -6.55 3.47
N ASP A 94 -18.92 -7.74 4.06
CA ASP A 94 -19.23 -9.03 3.42
C ASP A 94 -18.41 -9.36 2.16
N LEU A 95 -17.28 -8.69 1.92
CA LEU A 95 -16.42 -8.94 0.77
C LEU A 95 -15.14 -9.68 1.17
N PRO A 96 -14.92 -10.94 0.72
CA PRO A 96 -13.66 -11.63 0.94
C PRO A 96 -12.48 -10.85 0.38
N ALA A 97 -11.38 -10.74 1.13
CA ALA A 97 -10.27 -9.88 0.77
C ALA A 97 -8.93 -10.49 1.22
N LYS A 98 -7.83 -9.95 0.68
CA LYS A 98 -6.54 -10.11 1.34
C LYS A 98 -6.62 -9.37 2.69
N PRO A 99 -6.07 -9.90 3.79
CA PRO A 99 -6.08 -9.22 5.09
C PRO A 99 -5.03 -8.10 5.14
N VAL A 100 -5.16 -7.13 4.24
CA VAL A 100 -4.30 -5.95 4.09
C VAL A 100 -5.24 -4.74 4.01
N LEU A 101 -5.05 -3.78 4.91
CA LEU A 101 -5.85 -2.56 4.92
C LEU A 101 -5.34 -1.62 3.83
N ASP A 102 -6.20 -1.14 2.94
CA ASP A 102 -5.83 -0.13 1.96
C ASP A 102 -6.36 1.23 2.45
N LEU A 103 -5.47 2.23 2.58
CA LEU A 103 -5.78 3.58 3.06
C LEU A 103 -5.41 4.61 1.99
N LEU A 104 -6.18 5.69 1.89
CA LEU A 104 -5.83 6.88 1.09
C LEU A 104 -5.58 8.07 2.00
N ALA A 105 -4.50 8.81 1.74
CA ALA A 105 -4.20 10.08 2.38
C ALA A 105 -4.14 11.19 1.32
N GLU A 106 -4.96 12.23 1.51
CA GLU A 106 -4.97 13.43 0.69
C GLU A 106 -3.92 14.43 1.14
N VAL A 107 -3.08 14.86 0.22
CA VAL A 107 -2.06 15.90 0.43
C VAL A 107 -2.25 17.03 -0.59
N GLU A 108 -1.64 18.19 -0.35
CA GLU A 108 -1.64 19.28 -1.34
C GLU A 108 -0.74 18.94 -2.54
N ASP A 109 0.48 18.50 -2.24
CA ASP A 109 1.53 18.20 -3.19
C ASP A 109 2.18 16.88 -2.76
N GLU A 110 2.04 15.85 -3.61
CA GLU A 110 2.58 14.52 -3.33
C GLU A 110 4.11 14.54 -3.23
N ALA A 111 4.79 15.25 -4.13
CA ALA A 111 6.24 15.27 -4.17
C ALA A 111 6.83 15.93 -2.91
N ALA A 112 6.21 17.02 -2.43
CA ALA A 112 6.58 17.67 -1.18
C ALA A 112 6.22 16.79 0.03
N ALA A 113 5.04 16.17 0.04
CA ALA A 113 4.62 15.29 1.12
C ALA A 113 5.55 14.08 1.26
N ARG A 114 5.96 13.49 0.15
CA ARG A 114 6.92 12.38 0.10
C ARG A 114 8.24 12.69 0.81
N GLN A 115 8.81 13.88 0.61
CA GLN A 115 10.05 14.27 1.31
C GLN A 115 9.91 14.26 2.83
N ALA A 116 8.70 14.48 3.34
CA ALA A 116 8.41 14.43 4.77
C ALA A 116 7.96 13.03 5.25
N LEU A 117 7.22 12.30 4.42
CA LEU A 117 6.61 11.02 4.79
C LEU A 117 7.58 9.86 4.74
N VAL A 118 8.50 9.81 3.78
CA VAL A 118 9.49 8.74 3.69
C VAL A 118 10.34 8.66 4.97
N PRO A 119 11.02 9.71 5.45
CA PRO A 119 11.78 9.62 6.71
C PRO A 119 10.89 9.38 7.94
N ALA A 120 9.64 9.84 7.94
CA ALA A 120 8.73 9.66 9.06
C ALA A 120 8.16 8.23 9.16
N LEU A 121 7.83 7.62 8.02
CA LEU A 121 7.11 6.35 7.96
C LEU A 121 8.02 5.17 7.66
N CYS A 122 8.93 5.31 6.69
CA CYS A 122 9.75 4.21 6.21
C CYS A 122 10.72 3.71 7.28
N GLY A 123 11.18 2.47 7.08
CA GLY A 123 12.13 1.80 7.94
C GLY A 123 11.97 0.30 7.82
N ARG A 124 12.25 -0.43 8.90
CA ARG A 124 12.31 -1.91 8.89
C ARG A 124 11.02 -2.61 8.49
N ALA A 125 9.87 -2.01 8.76
CA ALA A 125 8.57 -2.63 8.52
C ALA A 125 7.69 -1.82 7.55
N VAL A 126 8.21 -0.73 6.99
CA VAL A 126 7.45 0.13 6.07
C VAL A 126 8.32 0.47 4.88
N GLU A 127 7.90 0.00 3.73
CA GLU A 127 8.55 0.26 2.43
C GLU A 127 7.82 1.40 1.73
N TYR A 128 8.49 2.18 0.89
CA TYR A 128 7.85 3.14 0.00
C TYR A 128 8.07 2.74 -1.47
N TRP A 129 6.97 2.68 -2.19
CA TRP A 129 6.88 2.15 -3.55
C TRP A 129 6.32 3.26 -4.44
N ARG A 130 7.02 3.54 -5.54
CA ARG A 130 6.56 4.47 -6.56
C ARG A 130 6.37 3.74 -7.89
N GLN A 131 5.13 3.69 -8.36
CA GLN A 131 4.79 3.05 -9.62
C GLN A 131 3.83 3.95 -10.40
N ASP A 132 4.17 4.26 -11.65
CA ASP A 132 3.36 5.10 -12.55
C ASP A 132 2.94 6.45 -11.93
N GLY A 133 3.81 7.02 -11.09
CA GLY A 133 3.57 8.29 -10.38
C GLY A 133 2.81 8.17 -9.05
N ALA A 134 2.25 7.00 -8.73
CA ALA A 134 1.54 6.78 -7.47
C ALA A 134 2.49 6.42 -6.32
N ALA A 135 2.36 7.13 -5.20
CA ALA A 135 3.11 6.90 -3.98
C ALA A 135 2.36 5.94 -3.04
N THR A 136 2.99 4.81 -2.70
CA THR A 136 2.41 3.82 -1.78
C THR A 136 3.39 3.42 -0.70
N TYR A 137 2.97 3.48 0.57
CA TYR A 137 3.74 3.01 1.71
C TYR A 137 3.18 1.66 2.15
N VAL A 138 4.00 0.60 2.04
CA VAL A 138 3.64 -0.78 2.36
C VAL A 138 4.11 -1.12 3.75
N GLY A 139 3.18 -1.17 4.70
CA GLY A 139 3.46 -1.58 6.07
C GLY A 139 3.33 -3.09 6.25
N ARG A 140 4.23 -3.68 7.05
CA ARG A 140 4.27 -5.11 7.37
C ARG A 140 4.22 -5.33 8.88
N TRP A 141 3.80 -6.52 9.30
CA TRP A 141 3.80 -6.90 10.72
C TRP A 141 5.21 -6.99 11.32
N ARG A 142 6.19 -7.35 10.49
CA ARG A 142 7.61 -7.28 10.78
C ARG A 142 8.39 -7.17 9.47
N TRP A 143 9.68 -6.93 9.58
CA TRP A 143 10.59 -7.00 8.45
C TRP A 143 10.54 -8.37 7.75
N GLY A 144 10.37 -8.38 6.42
CA GLY A 144 10.16 -9.61 5.64
C GLY A 144 8.84 -10.34 5.92
N GLY A 145 7.95 -9.79 6.75
CA GLY A 145 6.66 -10.40 7.09
C GLY A 145 5.54 -10.05 6.11
N ARG A 146 4.33 -10.56 6.41
CA ARG A 146 3.12 -10.24 5.63
C ARG A 146 2.79 -8.77 5.68
N ARG A 147 2.27 -8.25 4.56
CA ARG A 147 1.71 -6.90 4.48
C ARG A 147 0.56 -6.76 5.48
N ARG A 148 0.57 -5.68 6.24
CA ARG A 148 -0.47 -5.25 7.17
C ARG A 148 -1.35 -4.20 6.51
N TYR A 149 -0.74 -3.26 5.79
CA TYR A 149 -1.47 -2.19 5.12
C TYR A 149 -0.74 -1.65 3.88
N HIS A 150 -1.50 -0.98 3.03
CA HIS A 150 -1.01 -0.03 2.04
C HIS A 150 -1.56 1.35 2.37
N LEU A 151 -0.69 2.34 2.45
CA LEU A 151 -1.07 3.75 2.52
C LEU A 151 -0.73 4.38 1.18
N HIS A 152 -1.74 4.72 0.39
CA HIS A 152 -1.54 5.48 -0.82
C HIS A 152 -1.67 6.97 -0.50
N VAL A 153 -0.75 7.76 -1.04
CA VAL A 153 -0.69 9.20 -0.82
C VAL A 153 -0.89 9.88 -2.17
N ALA A 154 -1.87 10.77 -2.25
CA ALA A 154 -2.22 11.39 -3.51
C ALA A 154 -2.73 12.82 -3.31
N ALA A 155 -2.47 13.67 -4.31
CA ALA A 155 -3.00 15.02 -4.36
C ALA A 155 -4.51 15.01 -4.69
N VAL A 156 -5.17 16.15 -4.48
CA VAL A 156 -6.56 16.35 -4.91
C VAL A 156 -6.67 16.14 -6.42
N GLY A 157 -7.69 15.40 -6.85
CA GLY A 157 -7.97 15.15 -8.27
C GLY A 157 -7.18 14.00 -8.89
N ASP A 158 -6.31 13.32 -8.12
CA ASP A 158 -5.63 12.11 -8.58
C ASP A 158 -6.65 10.99 -8.94
N PRO A 159 -6.45 10.24 -10.03
CA PRO A 159 -7.34 9.15 -10.43
C PRO A 159 -7.56 8.08 -9.35
N ILE A 160 -6.64 7.90 -8.40
CA ILE A 160 -6.78 6.91 -7.32
C ILE A 160 -8.02 7.17 -6.45
N TRP A 161 -8.47 8.43 -6.37
CA TRP A 161 -9.68 8.81 -5.63
C TRP A 161 -10.95 8.16 -6.19
N ALA A 162 -10.96 7.77 -7.47
CA ALA A 162 -12.06 6.99 -8.07
C ALA A 162 -12.24 5.62 -7.40
N GLY A 163 -11.22 5.13 -6.66
CA GLY A 163 -11.34 3.96 -5.81
C GLY A 163 -12.41 4.09 -4.70
N LEU A 164 -12.72 5.31 -4.26
CA LEU A 164 -13.82 5.56 -3.32
C LEU A 164 -15.17 5.33 -3.98
N THR A 165 -15.36 5.77 -5.23
CA THR A 165 -16.56 5.49 -6.01
C THR A 165 -16.79 3.98 -6.14
N PHE A 166 -15.74 3.22 -6.46
CA PHE A 166 -15.82 1.77 -6.54
C PHE A 166 -16.19 1.12 -5.20
N ARG A 167 -15.55 1.54 -4.10
CA ARG A 167 -15.89 1.09 -2.73
C ARG A 167 -17.38 1.32 -2.43
N ASP A 168 -17.87 2.52 -2.68
CA ASP A 168 -19.22 2.91 -2.31
C ASP A 168 -20.27 2.21 -3.18
N ARG A 169 -19.98 1.96 -4.46
CA ARG A 169 -20.82 1.09 -5.31
C ARG A 169 -20.88 -0.34 -4.80
N LEU A 170 -19.76 -0.94 -4.41
CA LEU A 170 -19.75 -2.29 -3.84
C LEU A 170 -20.50 -2.40 -2.50
N ARG A 171 -20.49 -1.33 -1.70
CA ARG A 171 -21.29 -1.26 -0.46
C ARG A 171 -22.79 -1.21 -0.77
N ALA A 172 -23.19 -0.42 -1.77
CA ALA A 172 -24.58 -0.23 -2.15
C ALA A 172 -25.20 -1.41 -2.93
N ASP A 173 -24.39 -2.18 -3.66
CA ASP A 173 -24.87 -3.24 -4.56
C ASP A 173 -24.32 -4.62 -4.16
N ALA A 174 -25.20 -5.45 -3.58
CA ALA A 174 -24.86 -6.81 -3.18
C ALA A 174 -24.63 -7.77 -4.37
N ALA A 175 -25.24 -7.53 -5.53
CA ALA A 175 -25.01 -8.34 -6.73
C ALA A 175 -23.61 -8.05 -7.28
N LEU A 176 -23.28 -6.76 -7.45
CA LEU A 176 -21.94 -6.34 -7.87
C LEU A 176 -20.85 -6.84 -6.91
N ARG A 177 -21.11 -6.79 -5.60
CA ARG A 177 -20.19 -7.33 -4.59
C ARG A 177 -19.94 -8.83 -4.77
N ARG A 178 -20.98 -9.62 -5.08
CA ARG A 178 -20.83 -11.06 -5.37
C ARG A 178 -20.03 -11.31 -6.64
N GLU A 179 -20.29 -10.55 -7.70
CA GLU A 179 -19.52 -10.64 -8.97
C GLU A 179 -18.05 -10.36 -8.73
N TYR A 180 -17.73 -9.29 -8.00
CA TYR A 180 -16.35 -8.95 -7.68
C TYR A 180 -15.68 -9.98 -6.77
N ALA A 181 -16.41 -10.57 -5.83
CA ALA A 181 -15.91 -11.66 -4.99
C ALA A 181 -15.56 -12.90 -5.82
N ALA A 182 -16.42 -13.30 -6.77
CA ALA A 182 -16.19 -14.43 -7.66
C ALA A 182 -14.95 -14.20 -8.55
N LEU A 183 -14.85 -13.04 -9.20
CA LEU A 183 -13.68 -12.66 -9.99
C LEU A 183 -12.39 -12.76 -9.16
N LYS A 184 -12.40 -12.25 -7.93
CA LYS A 184 -11.22 -12.33 -7.06
C LYS A 184 -10.85 -13.76 -6.69
N ALA A 185 -11.82 -14.63 -6.45
CA ALA A 185 -11.56 -16.04 -6.14
C ALA A 185 -10.92 -16.75 -7.34
N ASP A 186 -11.46 -16.55 -8.55
CA ASP A 186 -10.91 -17.16 -9.78
C ASP A 186 -9.49 -16.67 -10.07
N LEU A 187 -9.24 -15.37 -9.91
CA LEU A 187 -7.91 -14.79 -10.08
C LEU A 187 -6.94 -15.27 -9.00
N ALA A 188 -7.38 -15.44 -7.75
CA ALA A 188 -6.51 -15.94 -6.68
C ALA A 188 -6.14 -17.42 -6.92
N ALA A 189 -7.05 -18.22 -7.47
CA ALA A 189 -6.78 -19.61 -7.82
C ALA A 189 -5.76 -19.76 -8.97
N THR A 190 -5.77 -18.82 -9.92
CA THR A 190 -4.92 -18.89 -11.13
C THR A 190 -3.63 -18.09 -11.03
N LEU A 191 -3.64 -16.97 -10.30
CA LEU A 191 -2.54 -16.01 -10.19
C LEU A 191 -2.07 -15.84 -8.73
N GLY A 192 -2.44 -16.76 -7.83
CA GLY A 192 -2.19 -16.63 -6.39
C GLY A 192 -0.72 -16.38 -6.02
N ALA A 193 0.22 -16.96 -6.76
CA ALA A 193 1.65 -16.78 -6.56
C ALA A 193 2.22 -15.47 -7.16
N ASP A 194 1.43 -14.76 -7.98
CA ASP A 194 1.82 -13.51 -8.65
C ASP A 194 0.84 -12.39 -8.28
N ARG A 195 1.15 -11.71 -7.18
CA ARG A 195 0.29 -10.67 -6.61
C ARG A 195 0.12 -9.45 -7.51
N GLU A 196 1.15 -9.09 -8.25
CA GLU A 196 1.11 -7.94 -9.16
C GLU A 196 0.17 -8.25 -10.33
N ARG A 197 0.34 -9.41 -10.96
CA ARG A 197 -0.55 -9.85 -12.02
C ARG A 197 -1.99 -10.06 -11.53
N TYR A 198 -2.19 -10.59 -10.33
CA TYR A 198 -3.51 -10.62 -9.68
C TYR A 198 -4.12 -9.22 -9.52
N THR A 199 -3.30 -8.23 -9.15
CA THR A 199 -3.76 -6.85 -8.96
C THR A 199 -4.16 -6.21 -10.28
N LEU A 200 -3.31 -6.33 -11.30
CA LEU A 200 -3.56 -5.83 -12.66
C LEU A 200 -4.77 -6.49 -13.31
N ALA A 201 -4.96 -7.80 -13.14
CA ALA A 201 -6.06 -8.55 -13.77
C ALA A 201 -7.46 -8.11 -13.30
N LYS A 202 -7.57 -7.39 -12.17
CA LYS A 202 -8.83 -6.80 -11.70
C LYS A 202 -9.11 -5.42 -12.31
N GLY A 203 -8.13 -4.82 -12.97
CA GLY A 203 -8.13 -3.42 -13.39
C GLY A 203 -9.33 -3.06 -14.26
N GLU A 204 -9.66 -3.88 -15.27
CA GLU A 204 -10.81 -3.63 -16.16
C GLU A 204 -12.13 -3.60 -15.38
N PHE A 205 -12.34 -4.57 -14.48
CA PHE A 205 -13.54 -4.63 -13.66
C PHE A 205 -13.63 -3.40 -12.75
N VAL A 206 -12.54 -3.05 -12.07
CA VAL A 206 -12.49 -1.87 -11.19
C VAL A 206 -12.81 -0.61 -11.99
N ALA A 207 -12.12 -0.38 -13.11
CA ALA A 207 -12.30 0.80 -13.95
C ALA A 207 -13.76 0.98 -14.43
N ARG A 208 -14.42 -0.11 -14.83
CA ARG A 208 -15.83 -0.10 -15.26
C ARG A 208 -16.79 0.46 -14.21
N TYR A 209 -16.48 0.28 -12.93
CA TYR A 209 -17.31 0.68 -11.81
C TYR A 209 -16.71 1.81 -10.95
N SER A 210 -15.63 2.46 -11.40
CA SER A 210 -15.03 3.61 -10.72
C SER A 210 -15.46 4.97 -11.28
N ALA A 211 -16.13 4.99 -12.45
CA ALA A 211 -16.57 6.22 -13.14
C ALA A 211 -17.84 6.85 -12.55
#